data_AF-A0A2T1D426-F1
#
_entry.id   AF-A0A2T1D426-F1
#
_cell.length_a   1.000
_cell.length_b   1.000
_cell.length_c   1.000
_cell.angle_alpha   90.00
_cell.angle_beta   90.00
_cell.angle_gamma   90.00
#
_symmetry.space_group_name_H-M   'P 1'
#
loop_
_entity.id
_entity.type
_entity.pdbx_description
1 polymer ?
#
loop_
_entity_poly.entity_id
_entity_poly.type
_entity_poly.pdbx_seq_one_letter_code
_entity_poly.pdbx_strand_id
1 'polypeptide(L)'
;MLLELARSLIDQSKQDLDHPIPVVFNLSSWAVQPQSIEQWLVNELQTRYQIPQRIGQSWIEKAEILPLLDGLDEVVLEQRPACVEAINQFQLQNWLNPLVVCSRTADYEALGDRLQLQGAIVVQSMQPTRVDAYFDCLGNQVAKTALAQNPFLQELVNTPLMASIMAIAYEQIPESLDSINQWRNHLFDSYIQRMLIHRGPDQRYAPEQVTAWLQWLAKHLFQRSQTAFFIEQLQPNWLLNTDQRLLSISEIFAVGLLFGLAGGLGAGVQSGLATGWADGIIPWLQCGLWGMLYGLGIGVLSGIVVGMAIGGLTLLTYREPIVTAAEQPRSIGYAVRLGSAAAAQGIVIGLVFESKLGICYALATSVAVGIGVWRNHRSGQITLAELWSWSWSNLKPGILPGLMLSAMFGFGNWLNYGSVAGWIVGLSVGVISLVTFGLTGAAIEAKTFPNQGVHNSARNAMTMSLAFGVPFGLAHAIGYGFSLDWAGGIGYGINAGVMGCAAFWLRCGGLACVQHSLVRYLLFRSGVVPWNYAHFLDHAADRILLRKVGGGYIFIHQLLLEHFALQNRTELGVPVASGPKTTLSLKAPL
;
A
#
# COMPACT_ATOMS: atom_id res chain seq x y z
N MET A 1 -16.00 -17.82 -21.67
CA MET A 1 -16.82 -16.91 -22.50
C MET A 1 -16.41 -15.44 -22.41
N LEU A 2 -16.63 -14.69 -21.31
CA LEU A 2 -16.30 -13.25 -21.29
C LEU A 2 -14.82 -12.96 -21.65
N LEU A 3 -13.89 -13.73 -21.09
CA LEU A 3 -12.46 -13.62 -21.41
C LEU A 3 -12.11 -14.06 -22.84
N GLU A 4 -12.86 -14.99 -23.44
CA GLU A 4 -12.66 -15.40 -24.83
C GLU A 4 -13.19 -14.34 -25.80
N LEU A 5 -14.34 -13.75 -25.47
CA LEU A 5 -14.86 -12.58 -26.16
C LEU A 5 -13.86 -11.42 -26.08
N ALA A 6 -13.35 -11.11 -24.89
CA ALA A 6 -12.32 -10.10 -24.70
C ALA A 6 -11.09 -10.40 -25.57
N ARG A 7 -10.60 -11.64 -25.57
CA ARG A 7 -9.46 -12.04 -26.41
C ARG A 7 -9.72 -11.83 -27.90
N SER A 8 -10.87 -12.26 -28.39
CA SER A 8 -11.25 -12.07 -29.80
C SER A 8 -11.37 -10.59 -30.17
N LEU A 9 -11.96 -9.78 -29.29
CA LEU A 9 -12.10 -8.33 -29.50
C LEU A 9 -10.74 -7.62 -29.44
N ILE A 10 -9.81 -8.07 -28.59
CA ILE A 10 -8.43 -7.55 -28.54
C ILE A 10 -7.71 -7.86 -29.87
N ASP A 11 -7.89 -9.06 -30.41
CA ASP A 11 -7.25 -9.43 -31.67
C ASP A 11 -7.82 -8.61 -32.85
N GLN A 12 -9.10 -8.21 -32.80
CA GLN A 12 -9.70 -7.27 -33.76
C GLN A 12 -9.16 -5.85 -33.58
N SER A 13 -9.14 -5.32 -32.34
CA SER A 13 -8.67 -3.96 -32.05
C SER A 13 -7.16 -3.77 -32.29
N LYS A 14 -6.38 -4.85 -32.38
CA LYS A 14 -4.98 -4.82 -32.81
C LYS A 14 -4.83 -4.66 -34.33
N GLN A 15 -5.81 -5.12 -35.10
CA GLN A 15 -5.78 -5.08 -36.56
C GLN A 15 -6.33 -3.76 -37.09
N ASP A 16 -7.31 -3.18 -36.39
CA ASP A 16 -7.94 -1.91 -36.74
C ASP A 16 -8.05 -1.02 -35.49
N LEU A 17 -7.43 0.16 -35.57
CA LEU A 17 -7.36 1.13 -34.47
C LEU A 17 -8.67 1.90 -34.27
N ASP A 18 -9.61 1.81 -35.21
CA ASP A 18 -10.94 2.42 -35.08
C ASP A 18 -11.88 1.57 -34.22
N HIS A 19 -11.51 0.31 -33.90
CA HIS A 19 -12.27 -0.52 -32.98
C HIS A 19 -11.99 -0.19 -31.51
N PRO A 20 -13.03 -0.14 -30.66
CA PRO A 20 -12.85 0.16 -29.25
C PRO A 20 -12.09 -0.96 -28.52
N ILE A 21 -11.29 -0.57 -27.53
CA ILE A 21 -10.46 -1.48 -26.75
C ILE A 21 -11.34 -2.19 -25.71
N PRO A 22 -11.51 -3.52 -25.79
CA PRO A 22 -12.29 -4.27 -24.80
C PRO A 22 -11.57 -4.33 -23.45
N VAL A 23 -12.26 -3.94 -22.38
CA VAL A 23 -11.69 -3.96 -21.02
C VAL A 23 -12.68 -4.61 -20.05
N VAL A 24 -12.18 -5.52 -19.20
CA VAL A 24 -12.99 -6.29 -18.24
C VAL A 24 -13.06 -5.58 -16.89
N PHE A 25 -14.25 -5.28 -16.41
CA PHE A 25 -14.50 -4.60 -15.13
C PHE A 25 -15.26 -5.53 -14.18
N ASN A 26 -14.98 -5.52 -12.88
CA ASN A 26 -15.75 -6.33 -11.91
C ASN A 26 -16.73 -5.43 -11.14
N LEU A 27 -18.03 -5.63 -11.36
CA LEU A 27 -19.12 -4.82 -10.82
C LEU A 27 -19.22 -4.85 -9.29
N SER A 28 -18.74 -5.89 -8.61
CA SER A 28 -18.77 -5.96 -7.14
C SER A 28 -18.04 -4.78 -6.48
N SER A 29 -17.01 -4.21 -7.15
CA SER A 29 -16.27 -3.04 -6.68
C SER A 29 -17.12 -1.76 -6.67
N TRP A 30 -18.12 -1.65 -7.56
CA TRP A 30 -19.00 -0.47 -7.65
C TRP A 30 -19.85 -0.31 -6.39
N ALA A 31 -20.32 -1.42 -5.81
CA ALA A 31 -21.14 -1.41 -4.60
C ALA A 31 -20.42 -0.87 -3.36
N VAL A 32 -19.08 -0.87 -3.34
CA VAL A 32 -18.29 -0.36 -2.21
C VAL A 32 -18.39 1.16 -2.11
N GLN A 33 -18.43 1.84 -3.25
CA GLN A 33 -18.56 3.29 -3.33
C GLN A 33 -19.45 3.65 -4.53
N PRO A 34 -20.79 3.64 -4.34
CA PRO A 34 -21.74 3.97 -5.40
C PRO A 34 -21.46 5.35 -5.98
N GLN A 35 -21.20 5.40 -7.28
CA GLN A 35 -20.88 6.62 -8.05
C GLN A 35 -21.34 6.44 -9.50
N SER A 36 -21.15 7.44 -10.37
CA SER A 36 -21.46 7.27 -11.79
C SER A 36 -20.60 6.16 -12.42
N ILE A 37 -21.17 5.40 -13.37
CA ILE A 37 -20.44 4.32 -14.06
C ILE A 37 -19.19 4.88 -14.76
N GLU A 38 -19.27 6.08 -15.32
CA GLU A 38 -18.12 6.76 -15.93
C GLU A 38 -16.95 6.94 -14.95
N GLN A 39 -17.21 7.55 -13.78
CA GLN A 39 -16.18 7.77 -12.77
C GLN A 39 -15.65 6.45 -12.23
N TRP A 40 -16.52 5.46 -12.05
CA TRP A 40 -16.13 4.13 -11.63
C TRP A 40 -15.24 3.42 -12.67
N LEU A 41 -15.56 3.47 -13.97
CA LEU A 41 -14.74 2.89 -15.04
C LEU A 41 -13.34 3.53 -15.06
N VAL A 42 -13.26 4.85 -14.90
CA VAL A 42 -11.96 5.55 -14.81
C VAL A 42 -11.16 5.09 -13.60
N ASN A 43 -11.80 4.95 -12.43
CA ASN A 43 -11.16 4.47 -11.20
C ASN A 43 -10.70 3.01 -11.32
N GLU A 44 -11.46 2.16 -12.00
CA GLU A 44 -11.09 0.77 -12.26
C GLU A 44 -9.95 0.65 -13.29
N LEU A 45 -9.97 1.45 -14.35
CA LEU A 45 -8.86 1.56 -15.31
C LEU A 45 -7.56 1.93 -14.59
N GLN A 46 -7.63 2.84 -13.63
CA GLN A 46 -6.50 3.20 -12.79
C GLN A 46 -6.10 2.06 -11.86
N THR A 47 -7.02 1.53 -11.07
CA THR A 47 -6.73 0.61 -9.97
C THR A 47 -6.29 -0.76 -10.47
N ARG A 48 -6.96 -1.28 -11.52
CA ARG A 48 -6.76 -2.64 -12.03
C ARG A 48 -5.83 -2.69 -13.23
N TYR A 49 -5.98 -1.73 -14.16
CA TYR A 49 -5.23 -1.69 -15.42
C TYR A 49 -4.10 -0.69 -15.41
N GLN A 50 -3.91 0.04 -14.31
CA GLN A 50 -2.80 0.95 -14.14
C GLN A 50 -2.75 2.06 -15.19
N ILE A 51 -3.91 2.40 -15.76
CA ILE A 51 -4.04 3.48 -16.73
C ILE A 51 -4.17 4.81 -15.96
N PRO A 52 -3.32 5.80 -16.23
CA PRO A 52 -3.40 7.10 -15.57
C PRO A 52 -4.81 7.70 -15.67
N GLN A 53 -5.33 8.25 -14.57
CA GLN A 53 -6.72 8.75 -14.49
C GLN A 53 -7.09 9.68 -15.64
N ARG A 54 -6.18 10.58 -16.03
CA ARG A 54 -6.36 11.53 -17.13
C ARG A 54 -6.48 10.85 -18.50
N ILE A 55 -5.74 9.78 -18.73
CA ILE A 55 -5.81 8.98 -19.95
C ILE A 55 -7.10 8.17 -19.95
N GLY A 56 -7.40 7.49 -18.83
CA GLY A 56 -8.64 6.73 -18.67
C GLY A 56 -9.88 7.60 -18.88
N GLN A 57 -9.91 8.81 -18.32
CA GLN A 57 -10.98 9.77 -18.53
C GLN A 57 -11.14 10.13 -20.00
N SER A 58 -10.06 10.45 -20.71
CA SER A 58 -10.12 10.73 -22.16
C SER A 58 -10.62 9.52 -22.96
N TRP A 59 -10.26 8.29 -22.59
CA TRP A 59 -10.68 7.08 -23.29
C TRP A 59 -12.15 6.77 -23.08
N ILE A 60 -12.67 7.03 -21.88
CA ILE A 60 -14.10 6.88 -21.58
C ILE A 60 -14.89 7.99 -22.29
N GLU A 61 -14.51 9.27 -22.16
CA GLU A 61 -15.21 10.39 -22.79
C GLU A 61 -15.31 10.26 -24.33
N LYS A 62 -14.30 9.68 -24.98
CA LYS A 62 -14.28 9.44 -26.43
C LYS A 62 -14.90 8.11 -26.87
N ALA A 63 -15.39 7.30 -25.93
CA ALA A 63 -15.82 5.93 -26.19
C ALA A 63 -14.76 5.11 -26.95
N GLU A 64 -13.50 5.18 -26.52
CA GLU A 64 -12.41 4.32 -27.04
C GLU A 64 -12.38 2.96 -26.33
N ILE A 65 -13.17 2.80 -25.26
CA ILE A 65 -13.26 1.56 -24.47
C ILE A 65 -14.56 0.83 -24.80
N LEU A 66 -14.52 -0.50 -24.84
CA LEU A 66 -15.68 -1.38 -24.84
C LEU A 66 -15.77 -2.04 -23.44
N PRO A 67 -16.72 -1.64 -22.58
CA PRO A 67 -16.81 -2.14 -21.21
C PRO A 67 -17.40 -3.55 -21.20
N LEU A 68 -16.63 -4.49 -20.65
CA LEU A 68 -17.04 -5.85 -20.36
C LEU A 68 -17.26 -5.98 -18.85
N LEU A 69 -18.48 -5.72 -18.40
CA LEU A 69 -18.86 -5.66 -16.99
C LEU A 69 -19.16 -7.09 -16.47
N ASP A 70 -18.36 -7.56 -15.53
CA ASP A 70 -18.43 -8.90 -14.96
C ASP A 70 -19.03 -8.89 -13.55
N GLY A 71 -19.85 -9.89 -13.22
CA GLY A 71 -20.32 -10.14 -11.85
C GLY A 71 -21.42 -9.20 -11.31
N LEU A 72 -22.50 -8.94 -12.07
CA LEU A 72 -23.65 -8.20 -11.51
C LEU A 72 -24.29 -8.92 -10.31
N ASP A 73 -24.27 -10.25 -10.29
CA ASP A 73 -24.72 -11.09 -9.17
C ASP A 73 -23.85 -10.92 -7.92
N GLU A 74 -22.60 -10.48 -8.08
CA GLU A 74 -21.66 -10.25 -6.98
C GLU A 74 -21.85 -8.86 -6.32
N VAL A 75 -22.70 -8.01 -6.91
CA VAL A 75 -23.12 -6.75 -6.30
C VAL A 75 -24.04 -7.06 -5.13
N VAL A 76 -23.72 -6.49 -3.97
CA VAL A 76 -24.47 -6.59 -2.71
C VAL A 76 -25.95 -6.29 -2.97
N LEU A 77 -26.85 -7.12 -2.43
CA LEU A 77 -28.28 -7.16 -2.78
C LEU A 77 -28.96 -5.78 -2.63
N GLU A 78 -28.62 -5.04 -1.57
CA GLU A 78 -29.16 -3.72 -1.26
C GLU A 78 -28.76 -2.65 -2.30
N GLN A 79 -27.60 -2.81 -2.96
CA GLN A 79 -27.06 -1.84 -3.93
C GLN A 79 -27.31 -2.26 -5.38
N ARG A 80 -27.75 -3.50 -5.62
CA ARG A 80 -27.95 -4.05 -6.96
C ARG A 80 -28.96 -3.27 -7.81
N PRO A 81 -30.12 -2.82 -7.28
CA PRO A 81 -31.04 -1.97 -8.06
C PRO A 81 -30.41 -0.64 -8.49
N ALA A 82 -29.68 0.01 -7.58
CA ALA A 82 -28.97 1.26 -7.87
C ALA A 82 -27.87 1.05 -8.93
N CYS A 83 -27.19 -0.11 -8.92
CA CYS A 83 -26.20 -0.46 -9.93
C CYS A 83 -26.84 -0.61 -11.32
N VAL A 84 -27.99 -1.27 -11.41
CA VAL A 84 -28.75 -1.42 -12.66
C VAL A 84 -29.22 -0.06 -13.17
N GLU A 85 -29.73 0.79 -12.28
CA GLU A 85 -30.13 2.15 -12.62
C GLU A 85 -28.94 2.96 -13.17
N ALA A 86 -27.79 2.90 -12.51
CA ALA A 86 -26.59 3.60 -12.93
C ALA A 86 -26.09 3.12 -14.32
N ILE A 87 -26.16 1.82 -14.61
CA ILE A 87 -25.80 1.26 -15.93
C ILE A 87 -26.79 1.76 -17.00
N ASN A 88 -28.09 1.75 -16.71
CA ASN A 88 -29.11 2.25 -17.63
C ASN A 88 -28.93 3.76 -17.88
N GLN A 89 -28.68 4.56 -16.84
CA GLN A 89 -28.41 6.00 -17.00
C GLN A 89 -27.17 6.26 -17.84
N PHE A 90 -26.10 5.48 -17.65
CA PHE A 90 -24.87 5.59 -18.44
C PHE A 90 -25.11 5.36 -19.93
N GLN A 91 -25.97 4.40 -20.30
CA GLN A 91 -26.34 4.18 -21.69
C GLN A 91 -27.16 5.34 -22.28
N LEU A 92 -28.02 5.97 -21.48
CA LEU A 92 -28.86 7.08 -21.93
C LEU A 92 -28.07 8.39 -22.16
N GLN A 93 -26.90 8.56 -21.53
CA GLN A 93 -26.10 9.79 -21.57
C GLN A 93 -25.13 9.89 -22.77
N ASN A 94 -25.47 9.32 -23.92
CA ASN A 94 -24.69 9.31 -25.18
C ASN A 94 -23.48 8.33 -25.23
N TRP A 95 -23.54 7.18 -24.57
CA TRP A 95 -22.57 6.10 -24.82
C TRP A 95 -22.85 5.42 -26.17
N LEU A 96 -22.06 5.73 -27.20
CA LEU A 96 -22.27 5.23 -28.57
C LEU A 96 -21.81 3.77 -28.79
N ASN A 97 -21.13 3.16 -27.82
CA ASN A 97 -20.51 1.86 -27.97
C ASN A 97 -21.31 0.71 -27.33
N PRO A 98 -21.13 -0.53 -27.82
CA PRO A 98 -21.64 -1.72 -27.16
C PRO A 98 -21.08 -1.87 -25.74
N LEU A 99 -21.86 -2.45 -24.85
CA LEU A 99 -21.39 -2.92 -23.55
C LEU A 99 -21.93 -4.31 -23.25
N VAL A 100 -21.15 -5.09 -22.50
CA VAL A 100 -21.53 -6.45 -22.11
C VAL A 100 -21.65 -6.50 -20.60
N VAL A 101 -22.73 -7.10 -20.10
CA VAL A 101 -22.90 -7.36 -18.65
C VAL A 101 -23.04 -8.86 -18.44
N CYS A 102 -22.27 -9.41 -17.50
CA CYS A 102 -22.38 -10.79 -17.05
C CYS A 102 -23.09 -10.85 -15.70
N SER A 103 -24.01 -11.81 -15.58
CA SER A 103 -24.76 -12.10 -14.37
C SER A 103 -25.13 -13.58 -14.36
N ARG A 104 -25.31 -14.16 -13.18
CA ARG A 104 -26.05 -15.42 -13.05
C ARG A 104 -27.51 -15.21 -13.45
N THR A 105 -28.11 -16.23 -14.08
CA THR A 105 -29.49 -16.20 -14.58
C THR A 105 -30.50 -15.93 -13.48
N ALA A 106 -30.41 -16.65 -12.36
CA ALA A 106 -31.35 -16.51 -11.24
C ALA A 106 -31.28 -15.11 -10.61
N ASP A 107 -30.08 -14.56 -10.41
CA ASP A 107 -29.88 -13.22 -9.87
C ASP A 107 -30.40 -12.13 -10.80
N TYR A 108 -30.21 -12.31 -12.11
CA TYR A 108 -30.77 -11.39 -13.10
C TYR A 108 -32.29 -11.45 -13.07
N GLU A 109 -32.88 -12.64 -13.10
CA GLU A 109 -34.34 -12.86 -13.04
C GLU A 109 -34.99 -12.28 -11.78
N ALA A 110 -34.28 -12.24 -10.65
CA ALA A 110 -34.74 -11.64 -9.41
C ALA A 110 -34.73 -10.10 -9.39
N LEU A 111 -34.12 -9.43 -10.38
CA LEU A 111 -34.11 -7.96 -10.45
C LEU A 111 -35.51 -7.40 -10.71
N GLY A 112 -35.85 -6.34 -9.98
CA GLY A 112 -37.06 -5.55 -10.23
C GLY A 112 -37.00 -4.83 -11.57
N ASP A 113 -35.99 -3.99 -11.75
CA ASP A 113 -35.71 -3.29 -13.01
C ASP A 113 -34.70 -4.07 -13.86
N ARG A 114 -34.94 -4.11 -15.17
CA ARG A 114 -34.08 -4.81 -16.13
C ARG A 114 -33.03 -3.88 -16.71
N LEU A 115 -31.90 -4.47 -17.13
CA LEU A 115 -30.91 -3.75 -17.95
C LEU A 115 -31.50 -3.47 -19.33
N GLN A 116 -31.32 -2.24 -19.81
CA GLN A 116 -31.82 -1.78 -21.11
C GLN A 116 -30.86 -2.15 -22.26
N LEU A 117 -30.51 -3.45 -22.37
CA LEU A 117 -29.57 -3.97 -23.37
C LEU A 117 -30.27 -4.50 -24.63
N GLN A 118 -29.52 -4.62 -25.73
CA GLN A 118 -30.03 -5.05 -27.04
C GLN A 118 -30.35 -6.56 -27.11
N GLY A 119 -29.84 -7.37 -26.18
CA GLY A 119 -30.07 -8.82 -26.15
C GLY A 119 -29.38 -9.51 -24.98
N ALA A 120 -29.61 -10.82 -24.85
CA ALA A 120 -29.01 -11.66 -23.81
C ALA A 120 -28.52 -12.99 -24.40
N ILE A 121 -27.35 -13.44 -23.94
CA ILE A 121 -26.75 -14.74 -24.28
C ILE A 121 -26.70 -15.58 -23.01
N VAL A 122 -27.35 -16.75 -23.02
CA VAL A 122 -27.38 -17.65 -21.86
C VAL A 122 -26.42 -18.81 -22.08
N VAL A 123 -25.42 -18.93 -21.21
CA VAL A 123 -24.49 -20.06 -21.21
C VAL A 123 -25.20 -21.29 -20.65
N GLN A 124 -25.27 -22.35 -21.44
CA GLN A 124 -25.89 -23.61 -21.03
C GLN A 124 -24.91 -24.49 -20.25
N SER A 125 -25.42 -25.24 -19.27
CA SER A 125 -24.64 -26.24 -18.53
C SER A 125 -24.03 -27.28 -19.46
N MET A 126 -22.90 -27.85 -19.05
CA MET A 126 -22.21 -28.84 -19.86
C MET A 126 -23.07 -30.11 -20.00
N GLN A 127 -23.20 -30.61 -21.23
CA GLN A 127 -23.88 -31.87 -21.49
C GLN A 127 -23.04 -33.03 -20.93
N PRO A 128 -23.62 -34.05 -20.26
CA PRO A 128 -22.89 -35.17 -19.68
C PRO A 128 -21.94 -35.85 -20.69
N THR A 129 -22.36 -35.99 -21.95
CA THR A 129 -21.56 -36.58 -23.03
C THR A 129 -20.27 -35.80 -23.34
N ARG A 130 -20.28 -34.47 -23.16
CA ARG A 130 -19.09 -33.63 -23.34
C ARG A 130 -18.13 -33.74 -22.15
N VAL A 131 -18.67 -33.91 -20.94
CA VAL A 131 -17.87 -34.13 -19.73
C VAL A 131 -17.12 -35.46 -19.85
N ASP A 132 -17.80 -36.53 -20.29
CA ASP A 132 -17.17 -37.84 -20.53
C ASP A 132 -16.05 -37.75 -21.56
N ALA A 133 -16.32 -37.10 -22.70
CA ALA A 133 -15.32 -36.90 -23.75
C ALA A 133 -14.10 -36.08 -23.27
N TYR A 134 -14.31 -35.13 -22.37
CA TYR A 134 -13.24 -34.33 -21.77
C TYR A 134 -12.31 -35.20 -20.91
N PHE A 135 -12.86 -36.05 -20.03
CA PHE A 135 -12.06 -36.95 -19.20
C PHE A 135 -11.38 -38.06 -20.02
N ASP A 136 -12.04 -38.56 -21.08
CA ASP A 136 -11.45 -39.53 -22.00
C ASP A 136 -10.23 -38.96 -22.73
N CYS A 137 -10.31 -37.71 -23.20
CA CYS A 137 -9.21 -37.00 -23.84
C CYS A 137 -7.99 -36.85 -22.91
N LEU A 138 -8.23 -36.68 -21.60
CA LEU A 138 -7.18 -36.56 -20.59
C LEU A 138 -6.68 -37.92 -20.06
N GLY A 139 -7.30 -39.03 -20.46
CA GLY A 139 -6.96 -40.37 -19.96
C GLY A 139 -7.32 -40.60 -18.48
N ASN A 140 -8.14 -39.75 -17.86
CA ASN A 140 -8.45 -39.83 -16.43
C ASN A 140 -9.67 -40.75 -16.17
N GLN A 141 -9.45 -42.06 -16.26
CA GLN A 141 -10.50 -43.08 -16.07
C GLN A 141 -11.01 -43.16 -14.61
N VAL A 142 -10.19 -42.76 -13.64
CA VAL A 142 -10.56 -42.75 -12.22
C VAL A 142 -11.65 -41.70 -11.96
N ALA A 143 -11.45 -40.47 -12.44
CA ALA A 143 -12.43 -39.40 -12.35
C ALA A 143 -13.75 -39.78 -13.06
N LYS A 144 -13.67 -40.39 -14.24
CA LYS A 144 -14.84 -40.85 -15.00
C LYS A 144 -15.66 -41.90 -14.24
N THR A 145 -14.98 -42.88 -13.65
CA THR A 145 -15.65 -43.93 -12.86
C THR A 145 -16.34 -43.36 -11.62
N ALA A 146 -15.69 -42.42 -10.93
CA ALA A 146 -16.29 -41.74 -9.79
C ALA A 146 -17.50 -40.88 -10.17
N LEU A 147 -17.44 -40.21 -11.32
CA LEU A 147 -18.56 -39.44 -11.85
C LEU A 147 -19.79 -40.32 -12.10
N ALA A 148 -19.59 -41.53 -12.63
CA ALA A 148 -20.68 -42.48 -12.85
C ALA A 148 -21.31 -42.98 -11.53
N GLN A 149 -20.55 -43.02 -10.44
CA GLN A 149 -20.99 -43.56 -9.15
C GLN A 149 -21.61 -42.50 -8.22
N ASN A 150 -21.36 -41.21 -8.44
CA ASN A 150 -21.77 -40.16 -7.50
C ASN A 150 -22.58 -39.03 -8.16
N PRO A 151 -23.88 -38.89 -7.84
CA PRO A 151 -24.74 -37.83 -8.38
C PRO A 151 -24.26 -36.41 -8.04
N PHE A 152 -23.67 -36.21 -6.85
CA PHE A 152 -23.18 -34.89 -6.44
C PHE A 152 -21.97 -34.45 -7.27
N LEU A 153 -21.11 -35.38 -7.67
CA LEU A 153 -19.99 -35.08 -8.57
C LEU A 153 -20.48 -34.73 -9.97
N GLN A 154 -21.50 -35.42 -10.49
CA GLN A 154 -22.13 -35.08 -11.77
C GLN A 154 -22.66 -33.66 -11.78
N GLU A 155 -23.36 -33.26 -10.72
CA GLU A 155 -23.88 -31.90 -10.58
C GLU A 155 -22.73 -30.87 -10.55
N LEU A 156 -21.66 -31.16 -9.82
CA LEU A 156 -20.55 -30.25 -9.58
C LEU A 156 -19.72 -29.98 -10.86
N VAL A 157 -19.44 -31.01 -11.67
CA VAL A 157 -18.65 -30.89 -12.91
C VAL A 157 -19.41 -30.32 -14.10
N ASN A 158 -20.71 -30.00 -13.93
CA ASN A 158 -21.47 -29.28 -14.96
C ASN A 158 -20.89 -27.89 -15.26
N THR A 159 -19.98 -27.40 -14.40
CA THR A 159 -19.17 -26.21 -14.64
C THR A 159 -17.77 -26.58 -15.17
N PRO A 160 -17.25 -25.88 -16.20
CA PRO A 160 -15.91 -26.16 -16.74
C PRO A 160 -14.78 -26.11 -15.71
N LEU A 161 -14.89 -25.20 -14.72
CA LEU A 161 -13.89 -25.10 -13.66
C LEU A 161 -13.82 -26.39 -12.85
N MET A 162 -14.95 -26.88 -12.32
CA MET A 162 -14.95 -28.06 -11.47
C MET A 162 -14.54 -29.31 -12.24
N ALA A 163 -14.91 -29.42 -13.52
CA ALA A 163 -14.39 -30.46 -14.40
C ALA A 163 -12.86 -30.42 -14.52
N SER A 164 -12.27 -29.23 -14.71
CA SER A 164 -10.81 -29.07 -14.80
C SER A 164 -10.10 -29.35 -13.47
N ILE A 165 -10.67 -28.93 -12.34
CA ILE A 165 -10.14 -29.18 -11.00
C ILE A 165 -10.16 -30.69 -10.72
N MET A 166 -11.30 -31.35 -10.97
CA MET A 166 -11.44 -32.79 -10.82
C MET A 166 -10.44 -33.54 -11.71
N ALA A 167 -10.24 -33.11 -12.96
CA ALA A 167 -9.29 -33.75 -13.86
C ALA A 167 -7.84 -33.71 -13.33
N ILE A 168 -7.47 -32.66 -12.58
CA ILE A 168 -6.12 -32.47 -12.03
C ILE A 168 -5.95 -33.12 -10.65
N ALA A 169 -6.99 -33.02 -9.81
CA ALA A 169 -6.91 -33.32 -8.38
C ALA A 169 -7.42 -34.72 -8.00
N TYR A 170 -8.23 -35.35 -8.85
CA TYR A 170 -8.94 -36.58 -8.49
C TYR A 170 -8.07 -37.82 -8.69
N GLU A 171 -7.51 -38.35 -7.60
CA GLU A 171 -6.73 -39.61 -7.58
C GLU A 171 -7.28 -40.67 -6.60
N GLN A 172 -7.91 -40.27 -5.49
CA GLN A 172 -8.45 -41.18 -4.46
C GLN A 172 -9.91 -40.87 -4.16
N ILE A 173 -10.69 -41.92 -3.89
CA ILE A 173 -12.12 -41.84 -3.53
C ILE A 173 -12.21 -41.57 -2.02
N PRO A 174 -12.74 -40.43 -1.55
CA PRO A 174 -13.01 -40.25 -0.13
C PRO A 174 -14.15 -41.17 0.32
N GLU A 175 -14.07 -41.69 1.54
CA GLU A 175 -15.18 -42.40 2.18
C GLU A 175 -16.34 -41.41 2.39
N SER A 176 -17.46 -41.67 1.71
CA SER A 176 -18.76 -40.99 1.74
C SER A 176 -18.79 -39.53 2.22
N LEU A 177 -18.89 -38.59 1.27
CA LEU A 177 -19.29 -37.21 1.53
C LEU A 177 -20.77 -37.03 1.21
N ASP A 178 -21.51 -36.40 2.12
CA ASP A 178 -22.99 -36.36 2.13
C ASP A 178 -23.57 -35.11 1.44
N SER A 179 -22.73 -34.19 0.97
CA SER A 179 -23.20 -32.94 0.34
C SER A 179 -22.29 -32.43 -0.78
N ILE A 180 -22.89 -31.70 -1.72
CA ILE A 180 -22.18 -31.02 -2.83
C ILE A 180 -21.10 -30.06 -2.30
N ASN A 181 -21.37 -29.35 -1.20
CA ASN A 181 -20.41 -28.43 -0.60
C ASN A 181 -19.19 -29.16 -0.02
N GLN A 182 -19.38 -30.32 0.62
CA GLN A 182 -18.27 -31.15 1.10
C GLN A 182 -17.44 -31.68 -0.07
N TRP A 183 -18.08 -32.16 -1.14
CA TRP A 183 -17.39 -32.57 -2.37
C TRP A 183 -16.59 -31.44 -3.00
N ARG A 184 -17.18 -30.24 -3.09
CA ARG A 184 -16.50 -29.04 -3.59
C ARG A 184 -15.26 -28.70 -2.76
N ASN A 185 -15.40 -28.66 -1.43
CA ASN A 185 -14.28 -28.36 -0.54
C ASN A 185 -13.18 -29.41 -0.68
N HIS A 186 -13.54 -30.69 -0.71
CA HIS A 186 -12.58 -31.79 -0.89
C HIS A 186 -11.82 -31.68 -2.23
N LEU A 187 -12.51 -31.37 -3.34
CA LEU A 187 -11.84 -31.18 -4.63
C LEU A 187 -10.86 -30.00 -4.61
N PHE A 188 -11.22 -28.88 -3.97
CA PHE A 188 -10.31 -27.76 -3.81
C PHE A 188 -9.12 -28.10 -2.90
N ASP A 189 -9.33 -28.80 -1.79
CA ASP A 189 -8.26 -29.22 -0.88
C ASP A 189 -7.27 -30.15 -1.57
N SER A 190 -7.79 -31.16 -2.28
CA SER A 190 -6.99 -32.08 -3.10
C SER A 190 -6.23 -31.33 -4.20
N TYR A 191 -6.86 -30.37 -4.86
CA TYR A 191 -6.21 -29.51 -5.86
C TYR A 191 -5.07 -28.69 -5.26
N ILE A 192 -5.29 -28.04 -4.11
CA ILE A 192 -4.28 -27.24 -3.42
C ILE A 192 -3.09 -28.12 -3.03
N GLN A 193 -3.34 -29.27 -2.40
CA GLN A 193 -2.27 -30.21 -2.03
C GLN A 193 -1.48 -30.68 -3.25
N ARG A 194 -2.17 -31.07 -4.34
CA ARG A 194 -1.55 -31.48 -5.60
C ARG A 194 -0.62 -30.40 -6.14
N MET A 195 -1.11 -29.15 -6.19
CA MET A 195 -0.34 -28.01 -6.69
C MET A 195 0.85 -27.64 -5.81
N LEU A 196 0.73 -27.80 -4.49
CA LEU A 196 1.83 -27.53 -3.55
C LEU A 196 2.94 -28.59 -3.65
N ILE A 197 2.58 -29.86 -3.82
CA ILE A 197 3.52 -31.01 -3.79
C ILE A 197 4.17 -31.27 -5.14
N HIS A 198 3.39 -31.28 -6.23
CA HIS A 198 3.85 -31.80 -7.53
C HIS A 198 4.32 -30.74 -8.50
N ARG A 199 4.15 -29.45 -8.18
CA ARG A 199 4.42 -28.36 -9.11
C ARG A 199 5.55 -27.44 -8.61
N GLY A 200 6.65 -27.40 -9.38
CA GLY A 200 7.76 -26.47 -9.20
C GLY A 200 9.05 -27.13 -8.68
N PRO A 201 10.23 -26.58 -9.02
CA PRO A 201 11.53 -27.17 -8.67
C PRO A 201 11.99 -26.93 -7.22
N ASP A 202 11.30 -26.06 -6.47
CA ASP A 202 11.76 -25.55 -5.16
C ASP A 202 10.73 -25.82 -4.05
N GLN A 203 11.07 -26.67 -3.08
CA GLN A 203 10.28 -27.02 -1.88
C GLN A 203 10.61 -26.15 -0.66
N ARG A 204 11.06 -24.92 -0.88
CA ARG A 204 11.52 -24.00 0.17
C ARG A 204 10.54 -23.71 1.30
N TYR A 205 9.23 -23.80 1.03
CA TYR A 205 8.17 -23.56 2.01
C TYR A 205 7.37 -24.84 2.22
N ALA A 206 7.04 -25.14 3.47
CA ALA A 206 6.16 -26.26 3.77
C ALA A 206 4.74 -25.97 3.23
N PRO A 207 4.05 -26.96 2.62
CA PRO A 207 2.69 -26.78 2.09
C PRO A 207 1.69 -26.19 3.09
N GLU A 208 1.81 -26.55 4.37
CA GLU A 208 0.99 -26.03 5.47
C GLU A 208 1.19 -24.52 5.66
N GLN A 209 2.44 -24.05 5.61
CA GLN A 209 2.77 -22.63 5.73
C GLN A 209 2.23 -21.83 4.54
N VAL A 210 2.40 -22.35 3.32
CA VAL A 210 1.89 -21.71 2.10
C VAL A 210 0.37 -21.57 2.16
N THR A 211 -0.31 -22.65 2.58
CA THR A 211 -1.76 -22.65 2.77
C THR A 211 -2.18 -21.60 3.80
N ALA A 212 -1.57 -21.56 4.98
CA ALA A 212 -1.89 -20.60 6.02
C ALA A 212 -1.70 -19.13 5.57
N TRP A 213 -0.62 -18.84 4.86
CA TRP A 213 -0.36 -17.50 4.32
C TRP A 213 -1.34 -17.11 3.20
N LEU A 214 -1.70 -18.04 2.32
CA LEU A 214 -2.71 -17.80 1.29
C LEU A 214 -4.11 -17.64 1.87
N GLN A 215 -4.47 -18.39 2.92
CA GLN A 215 -5.72 -18.19 3.65
C GLN A 215 -5.80 -16.80 4.27
N TRP A 216 -4.71 -16.34 4.92
CA TRP A 216 -4.64 -15.00 5.48
C TRP A 216 -4.81 -13.92 4.40
N LEU A 217 -4.09 -14.05 3.29
CA LEU A 217 -4.20 -13.12 2.16
C LEU A 217 -5.62 -13.13 1.57
N ALA A 218 -6.17 -14.31 1.31
CA ALA A 218 -7.49 -14.49 0.74
C ALA A 218 -8.59 -13.87 1.62
N LYS A 219 -8.52 -14.08 2.92
CA LYS A 219 -9.45 -13.48 3.89
C LYS A 219 -9.43 -11.96 3.80
N HIS A 220 -8.25 -11.35 3.72
CA HIS A 220 -8.10 -9.89 3.65
C HIS A 220 -8.52 -9.29 2.30
N LEU A 221 -8.29 -10.01 1.20
CA LEU A 221 -8.75 -9.61 -0.12
C LEU A 221 -10.28 -9.72 -0.24
N PHE A 222 -10.84 -10.84 0.20
CA PHE A 222 -12.28 -11.10 0.18
C PHE A 222 -13.07 -10.09 1.03
N GLN A 223 -12.60 -9.76 2.24
CA GLN A 223 -13.24 -8.76 3.11
C GLN A 223 -13.25 -7.34 2.54
N ARG A 224 -12.33 -7.03 1.62
CA ARG A 224 -12.16 -5.70 1.02
C ARG A 224 -12.68 -5.65 -0.42
N SER A 225 -13.31 -6.71 -0.92
CA SER A 225 -13.72 -6.88 -2.33
C SER A 225 -12.58 -6.59 -3.32
N GLN A 226 -11.35 -6.95 -2.96
CA GLN A 226 -10.17 -6.77 -3.78
C GLN A 226 -9.81 -8.08 -4.48
N THR A 227 -9.61 -8.04 -5.79
CA THR A 227 -9.23 -9.21 -6.60
C THR A 227 -7.73 -9.29 -6.88
N ALA A 228 -7.06 -8.13 -6.88
CA ALA A 228 -5.62 -7.99 -7.09
C ALA A 228 -4.92 -7.50 -5.83
N PHE A 229 -3.77 -8.10 -5.56
CA PHE A 229 -2.91 -7.77 -4.44
C PHE A 229 -1.58 -7.19 -4.91
N PHE A 230 -1.25 -6.00 -4.42
CA PHE A 230 0.07 -5.38 -4.60
C PHE A 230 0.79 -5.30 -3.26
N ILE A 231 2.08 -5.63 -3.23
CA ILE A 231 2.86 -5.72 -1.98
C ILE A 231 2.94 -4.36 -1.27
N GLU A 232 3.00 -3.28 -2.04
CA GLU A 232 2.96 -1.90 -1.57
C GLU A 232 1.59 -1.44 -1.05
N GLN A 233 0.53 -2.22 -1.23
CA GLN A 233 -0.79 -1.98 -0.62
C GLN A 233 -0.91 -2.57 0.80
N LEU A 234 0.15 -3.15 1.35
CA LEU A 234 0.19 -3.51 2.77
C LEU A 234 0.14 -2.23 3.62
N GLN A 235 -1.01 -2.01 4.25
CA GLN A 235 -1.30 -0.83 5.05
C GLN A 235 -1.35 -1.17 6.55
N PRO A 236 -1.18 -0.18 7.46
CA PRO A 236 -1.23 -0.41 8.91
C PRO A 236 -2.53 -1.06 9.40
N ASN A 237 -3.65 -0.84 8.70
CA ASN A 237 -4.94 -1.45 9.02
C ASN A 237 -5.02 -2.96 8.73
N TRP A 238 -3.96 -3.59 8.21
CA TRP A 238 -3.82 -5.05 8.13
C TRP A 238 -3.27 -5.67 9.43
N LEU A 239 -2.72 -4.84 10.32
CA LEU A 239 -2.21 -5.24 11.62
C LEU A 239 -3.32 -5.27 12.67
N LEU A 240 -3.15 -6.14 13.68
CA LEU A 240 -3.98 -6.12 14.89
C LEU A 240 -3.77 -4.79 15.65
N ASN A 241 -4.74 -4.37 16.46
CA ASN A 241 -4.68 -3.09 17.19
C ASN A 241 -3.41 -2.97 18.06
N THR A 242 -2.97 -4.05 18.71
CA THR A 242 -1.73 -4.08 19.50
C THR A 242 -0.49 -3.82 18.63
N ASP A 243 -0.46 -4.38 17.42
CA ASP A 243 0.65 -4.22 16.49
C ASP A 243 0.64 -2.84 15.83
N GLN A 244 -0.53 -2.22 15.64
CA GLN A 244 -0.63 -0.82 15.19
C GLN A 244 -0.02 0.15 16.21
N ARG A 245 -0.23 -0.11 17.52
CA ARG A 245 0.43 0.66 18.57
C ARG A 245 1.94 0.46 18.56
N LEU A 246 2.39 -0.78 18.40
CA LEU A 246 3.81 -1.11 18.30
C LEU A 246 4.45 -0.46 17.06
N LEU A 247 3.74 -0.39 15.94
CA LEU A 247 4.15 0.33 14.74
C LEU A 247 4.38 1.82 15.05
N SER A 248 3.40 2.52 15.64
CA SER A 248 3.53 3.94 15.98
C SER A 248 4.71 4.22 16.92
N ILE A 249 4.97 3.35 17.89
CA ILE A 249 6.12 3.49 18.80
C ILE A 249 7.43 3.25 18.05
N SER A 250 7.47 2.24 17.19
CA SER A 250 8.66 1.89 16.40
C SER A 250 9.00 2.99 15.38
N GLU A 251 7.99 3.66 14.81
CA GLU A 251 8.17 4.84 13.95
C GLU A 251 8.81 6.01 14.71
N ILE A 252 8.29 6.34 15.91
CA ILE A 252 8.85 7.40 16.77
C ILE A 252 10.28 7.07 17.16
N PHE A 253 10.54 5.81 17.54
CA PHE A 253 11.87 5.35 17.87
C PHE A 253 12.83 5.45 16.67
N ALA A 254 12.41 5.02 15.49
CA ALA A 254 13.21 5.09 14.26
C ALA A 254 13.56 6.54 13.89
N VAL A 255 12.59 7.47 13.99
CA VAL A 255 12.83 8.90 13.75
C VAL A 255 13.75 9.50 14.81
N GLY A 256 13.52 9.20 16.10
CA GLY A 256 14.38 9.64 17.19
C GLY A 256 15.82 9.16 17.03
N LEU A 257 16.01 7.89 16.67
CA LEU A 257 17.32 7.30 16.40
C LEU A 257 17.98 7.91 15.17
N LEU A 258 17.24 8.14 14.08
CA LEU A 258 17.76 8.78 12.87
C LEU A 258 18.31 10.18 13.18
N PHE A 259 17.55 11.01 13.90
CA PHE A 259 18.01 12.36 14.28
C PHE A 259 19.10 12.33 15.35
N GLY A 260 19.08 11.36 16.26
CA GLY A 260 20.17 11.13 17.20
C GLY A 260 21.48 10.81 16.48
N LEU A 261 21.45 9.86 15.54
CA LEU A 261 22.61 9.50 14.72
C LEU A 261 23.08 10.66 13.83
N ALA A 262 22.16 11.30 13.11
CA ALA A 262 22.47 12.42 12.21
C ALA A 262 23.06 13.61 12.97
N GLY A 263 22.44 13.99 14.08
CA GLY A 263 22.87 15.12 14.89
C GLY A 263 24.11 14.81 15.70
N GLY A 264 24.25 13.59 16.23
CA GLY A 264 25.44 13.13 16.92
C GLY A 264 26.66 13.07 16.00
N LEU A 265 26.52 12.51 14.80
CA LEU A 265 27.59 12.50 13.79
C LEU A 265 27.93 13.93 13.32
N GLY A 266 26.91 14.73 13.02
CA GLY A 266 27.09 16.12 12.60
C GLY A 266 27.81 16.96 13.65
N ALA A 267 27.37 16.90 14.91
CA ALA A 267 27.97 17.63 16.02
C ALA A 267 29.37 17.12 16.37
N GLY A 268 29.60 15.80 16.27
CA GLY A 268 30.92 15.21 16.46
C GLY A 268 31.94 15.64 15.40
N VAL A 269 31.54 15.70 14.14
CA VAL A 269 32.39 16.25 13.06
C VAL A 269 32.62 17.74 13.29
N GLN A 270 31.58 18.49 13.65
CA GLN A 270 31.69 19.91 13.94
C GLN A 270 32.67 20.21 15.07
N SER A 271 32.56 19.53 16.22
CA SER A 271 33.45 19.74 17.36
C SER A 271 34.89 19.36 17.04
N GLY A 272 35.07 18.27 16.27
CA GLY A 272 36.37 17.86 15.75
C GLY A 272 37.03 18.91 14.86
N LEU A 273 36.29 19.42 13.87
CA LEU A 273 36.79 20.44 12.94
C LEU A 273 37.05 21.80 13.63
N ALA A 274 36.28 22.12 14.67
CA ALA A 274 36.43 23.36 15.43
C ALA A 274 37.75 23.45 16.23
N THR A 275 38.47 22.33 16.44
CA THR A 275 39.80 22.35 17.08
C THR A 275 40.89 23.02 16.23
N GLY A 276 40.61 23.25 14.93
CA GLY A 276 41.48 23.99 14.03
C GLY A 276 42.72 23.21 13.58
N TRP A 277 43.40 23.73 12.56
CA TRP A 277 44.63 23.13 12.01
C TRP A 277 45.92 23.56 12.74
N ALA A 278 45.79 24.42 13.76
CA ALA A 278 46.92 25.06 14.43
C ALA A 278 47.86 24.06 15.14
N ASP A 279 47.32 22.96 15.64
CA ASP A 279 48.07 21.93 16.38
C ASP A 279 48.62 20.81 15.48
N GLY A 280 48.43 20.92 14.15
CA GLY A 280 48.87 19.95 13.16
C GLY A 280 47.84 18.88 12.80
N ILE A 281 48.11 18.13 11.72
CA ILE A 281 47.14 17.20 11.12
C ILE A 281 46.80 16.00 12.01
N ILE A 282 47.75 15.54 12.84
CA ILE A 282 47.57 14.37 13.71
C ILE A 282 46.60 14.68 14.87
N PRO A 283 46.82 15.75 15.68
CA PRO A 283 45.84 16.13 16.70
C PRO A 283 44.46 16.47 16.11
N TRP A 284 44.44 17.14 14.95
CA TRP A 284 43.19 17.45 14.26
C TRP A 284 42.39 16.19 13.86
N LEU A 285 43.05 15.18 13.28
CA LEU A 285 42.41 13.89 12.96
C LEU A 285 41.96 13.14 14.22
N GLN A 286 42.75 13.18 15.29
CA GLN A 286 42.40 12.54 16.56
C GLN A 286 41.17 13.21 17.20
N CYS A 287 41.13 14.53 17.29
CA CYS A 287 39.98 15.28 17.79
C CYS A 287 38.74 15.06 16.90
N GLY A 288 38.91 15.02 15.58
CA GLY A 288 37.88 14.63 14.63
C GLY A 288 37.26 13.26 14.92
N LEU A 289 38.11 12.24 15.05
CA LEU A 289 37.68 10.87 15.30
C LEU A 289 37.01 10.71 16.66
N TRP A 290 37.60 11.29 17.72
CA TRP A 290 37.02 11.27 19.07
C TRP A 290 35.69 12.02 19.11
N GLY A 291 35.58 13.16 18.43
CA GLY A 291 34.33 13.90 18.26
C GLY A 291 33.24 13.05 17.61
N MET A 292 33.56 12.37 16.51
CA MET A 292 32.61 11.46 15.83
C MET A 292 32.18 10.29 16.72
N LEU A 293 33.11 9.63 17.42
CA LEU A 293 32.81 8.50 18.30
C LEU A 293 31.94 8.93 19.49
N TYR A 294 32.30 10.05 20.13
CA TYR A 294 31.54 10.61 21.26
C TYR A 294 30.15 11.07 20.80
N GLY A 295 30.09 11.77 19.68
CA GLY A 295 28.84 12.25 19.09
C GLY A 295 27.91 11.11 18.67
N LEU A 296 28.44 10.05 18.06
CA LEU A 296 27.64 8.87 17.71
C LEU A 296 27.15 8.13 18.95
N GLY A 297 28.02 7.95 19.96
CA GLY A 297 27.65 7.33 21.22
C GLY A 297 26.51 8.06 21.94
N ILE A 298 26.62 9.38 22.06
CA ILE A 298 25.55 10.22 22.63
C ILE A 298 24.32 10.20 21.75
N GLY A 299 24.47 10.33 20.43
CA GLY A 299 23.36 10.35 19.49
C GLY A 299 22.52 9.07 19.54
N VAL A 300 23.17 7.91 19.68
CA VAL A 300 22.49 6.62 19.90
C VAL A 300 21.79 6.61 21.26
N LEU A 301 22.49 6.99 22.33
CA LEU A 301 21.94 6.95 23.68
C LEU A 301 20.76 7.91 23.85
N SER A 302 20.89 9.15 23.38
CA SER A 302 19.81 10.13 23.34
C SER A 302 18.69 9.67 22.43
N GLY A 303 19.01 9.09 21.26
CA GLY A 303 18.08 8.43 20.32
C GLY A 303 17.14 7.47 21.03
N ILE A 304 17.73 6.55 21.79
CA ILE A 304 17.02 5.53 22.56
C ILE A 304 16.18 6.16 23.66
N VAL A 305 16.75 7.04 24.48
CA VAL A 305 16.06 7.65 25.63
C VAL A 305 14.86 8.48 25.17
N VAL A 306 15.03 9.34 24.17
CA VAL A 306 13.94 10.16 23.61
C VAL A 306 12.87 9.29 22.95
N GLY A 307 13.29 8.28 22.19
CA GLY A 307 12.38 7.33 21.56
C GLY A 307 11.54 6.56 22.58
N MET A 308 12.14 6.11 23.68
CA MET A 308 11.43 5.44 24.77
C MET A 308 10.51 6.40 25.53
N ALA A 309 10.95 7.61 25.84
CA ALA A 309 10.15 8.59 26.59
C ALA A 309 8.90 9.00 25.81
N ILE A 310 9.05 9.34 24.52
CA ILE A 310 7.93 9.79 23.67
C ILE A 310 7.09 8.60 23.22
N GLY A 311 7.71 7.45 22.97
CA GLY A 311 6.99 6.19 22.75
C GLY A 311 6.12 5.79 23.94
N GLY A 312 6.64 5.92 25.16
CA GLY A 312 5.91 5.71 26.41
C GLY A 312 4.76 6.71 26.60
N LEU A 313 5.00 8.00 26.36
CA LEU A 313 3.93 9.01 26.38
C LEU A 313 2.87 8.73 25.31
N THR A 314 3.29 8.23 24.15
CA THR A 314 2.39 7.82 23.08
C THR A 314 1.53 6.64 23.53
N LEU A 315 2.09 5.62 24.18
CA LEU A 315 1.31 4.51 24.77
C LEU A 315 0.22 5.00 25.73
N LEU A 316 0.52 5.99 26.56
CA LEU A 316 -0.43 6.54 27.55
C LEU A 316 -1.51 7.42 26.91
N THR A 317 -1.20 8.08 25.80
CA THR A 317 -2.09 9.04 25.13
C THR A 317 -2.78 8.47 23.89
N TYR A 318 -2.41 7.28 23.44
CA TYR A 318 -3.01 6.64 22.27
C TYR A 318 -4.43 6.19 22.59
N ARG A 319 -5.40 7.06 22.29
CA ARG A 319 -6.81 6.70 22.19
C ARG A 319 -7.11 6.44 20.71
N GLU A 320 -7.60 5.24 20.42
CA GLU A 320 -8.03 4.84 19.08
C GLU A 320 -9.00 5.88 18.52
N PRO A 321 -8.71 6.50 17.37
CA PRO A 321 -9.78 7.15 16.64
C PRO A 321 -10.59 6.02 15.97
N ILE A 322 -11.86 5.89 16.35
CA ILE A 322 -12.83 5.12 15.55
C ILE A 322 -13.03 5.93 14.27
N VAL A 323 -12.18 5.70 13.27
CA VAL A 323 -12.26 6.39 11.99
C VAL A 323 -13.11 5.55 11.04
N THR A 324 -14.30 6.05 10.72
CA THR A 324 -15.10 5.51 9.61
C THR A 324 -14.37 5.79 8.29
N ALA A 325 -14.45 4.87 7.32
CA ALA A 325 -13.67 4.92 6.08
C ALA A 325 -13.84 6.22 5.25
N ALA A 326 -14.89 7.00 5.51
CA ALA A 326 -15.25 8.21 4.78
C ALA A 326 -14.44 9.46 5.17
N GLU A 327 -13.83 9.51 6.35
CA GLU A 327 -13.04 10.68 6.79
C GLU A 327 -11.71 10.20 7.36
N GLN A 328 -10.64 10.17 6.56
CA GLN A 328 -9.28 9.90 7.04
C GLN A 328 -8.52 11.22 7.28
N PRO A 329 -8.70 11.91 8.43
CA PRO A 329 -8.05 13.19 8.68
C PRO A 329 -6.53 13.04 8.81
N ARG A 330 -5.82 14.11 8.50
CA ARG A 330 -4.39 14.26 8.85
C ARG A 330 -4.26 14.27 10.37
N SER A 331 -3.49 13.32 10.92
CA SER A 331 -3.29 13.23 12.36
C SER A 331 -2.32 14.31 12.86
N ILE A 332 -2.85 15.39 13.41
CA ILE A 332 -2.07 16.44 14.08
C ILE A 332 -1.31 15.83 15.28
N GLY A 333 -1.95 14.95 16.05
CA GLY A 333 -1.30 14.30 17.21
C GLY A 333 -0.08 13.47 16.82
N TYR A 334 -0.13 12.75 15.69
CA TYR A 334 1.01 11.99 15.18
C TYR A 334 2.17 12.91 14.76
N ALA A 335 1.87 13.99 14.05
CA ALA A 335 2.85 14.99 13.67
C ALA A 335 3.53 15.66 14.88
N VAL A 336 2.75 15.99 15.92
CA VAL A 336 3.27 16.57 17.16
C VAL A 336 4.21 15.61 17.89
N ARG A 337 3.91 14.31 17.92
CA ARG A 337 4.77 13.29 18.56
C ARG A 337 6.12 13.13 17.84
N LEU A 338 6.12 13.08 16.51
CA LEU A 338 7.35 13.01 15.73
C LEU A 338 8.15 14.32 15.78
N GLY A 339 7.45 15.46 15.75
CA GLY A 339 8.06 16.76 15.97
C GLY A 339 8.69 16.90 17.35
N SER A 340 8.02 16.44 18.42
CA SER A 340 8.59 16.49 19.77
C SER A 340 9.80 15.56 19.94
N ALA A 341 9.84 14.43 19.24
CA ALA A 341 11.02 13.56 19.22
C ALA A 341 12.22 14.24 18.57
N ALA A 342 12.02 14.90 17.43
CA ALA A 342 13.06 15.72 16.82
C ALA A 342 13.47 16.90 17.72
N ALA A 343 12.51 17.55 18.39
CA ALA A 343 12.77 18.65 19.33
C ALA A 343 13.67 18.21 20.49
N ALA A 344 13.32 17.09 21.13
CA ALA A 344 14.04 16.56 22.27
C ALA A 344 15.47 16.17 21.88
N GLN A 345 15.69 15.62 20.67
CA GLN A 345 17.04 15.40 20.15
C GLN A 345 17.81 16.71 20.00
N GLY A 346 17.20 17.74 19.40
CA GLY A 346 17.85 19.05 19.26
C GLY A 346 18.26 19.67 20.59
N ILE A 347 17.45 19.49 21.65
CA ILE A 347 17.78 19.95 23.01
C ILE A 347 18.96 19.16 23.57
N VAL A 348 18.94 17.84 23.50
CA VAL A 348 20.01 17.00 24.05
C VAL A 348 21.35 17.30 23.36
N ILE A 349 21.36 17.38 22.03
CA ILE A 349 22.56 17.74 21.26
C ILE A 349 23.01 19.16 21.63
N GLY A 350 22.06 20.11 21.76
CA GLY A 350 22.36 21.47 22.19
C GLY A 350 23.06 21.56 23.54
N LEU A 351 22.59 20.78 24.52
CA LEU A 351 23.15 20.74 25.88
C LEU A 351 24.52 20.06 25.91
N VAL A 352 24.66 18.93 25.22
CA VAL A 352 25.90 18.13 25.23
C VAL A 352 27.06 18.87 24.57
N PHE A 353 26.80 19.60 23.49
CA PHE A 353 27.83 20.31 22.73
C PHE A 353 27.93 21.80 23.09
N GLU A 354 27.33 22.21 24.23
CA GLU A 354 27.32 23.59 24.74
C GLU A 354 26.94 24.65 23.69
N SER A 355 26.05 24.28 22.77
CA SER A 355 25.66 25.14 21.66
C SER A 355 24.67 26.20 22.15
N LYS A 356 25.05 27.47 22.01
CA LYS A 356 24.17 28.63 22.25
C LYS A 356 22.86 28.61 21.42
N LEU A 357 22.79 27.74 20.41
CA LEU A 357 21.66 27.59 19.49
C LEU A 357 20.86 26.30 19.69
N GLY A 358 21.11 25.50 20.73
CA GLY A 358 20.44 24.21 20.96
C GLY A 358 18.91 24.28 20.88
N ILE A 359 18.32 25.31 21.50
CA ILE A 359 16.87 25.56 21.45
C ILE A 359 16.40 25.94 20.04
N CYS A 360 17.16 26.76 19.31
CA CYS A 360 16.84 27.09 17.93
C CYS A 360 16.83 25.83 17.07
N TYR A 361 17.87 25.00 17.13
CA TYR A 361 17.96 23.74 16.40
C TYR A 361 16.82 22.77 16.75
N ALA A 362 16.44 22.67 18.03
CA ALA A 362 15.27 21.90 18.47
C ALA A 362 13.96 22.39 17.84
N LEU A 363 13.77 23.71 17.78
CA LEU A 363 12.58 24.31 17.16
C LEU A 363 12.55 24.11 15.64
N ALA A 364 13.66 24.29 14.90
CA ALA A 364 13.65 24.01 13.46
C ALA A 364 13.42 22.55 13.15
N THR A 365 14.12 21.65 13.81
CA THR A 365 14.01 20.21 13.51
C THR A 365 12.62 19.70 13.87
N SER A 366 12.04 20.13 14.99
CA SER A 366 10.67 19.78 15.37
C SER A 366 9.62 20.32 14.40
N VAL A 367 9.73 21.58 13.97
CA VAL A 367 8.78 22.18 13.04
C VAL A 367 8.91 21.56 11.64
N ALA A 368 10.14 21.36 11.16
CA ALA A 368 10.38 20.73 9.86
C ALA A 368 9.85 19.29 9.81
N VAL A 369 10.15 18.48 10.83
CA VAL A 369 9.68 17.09 10.93
C VAL A 369 8.18 17.05 11.15
N GLY A 370 7.65 17.82 12.11
CA GLY A 370 6.23 17.84 12.44
C GLY A 370 5.36 18.26 11.27
N ILE A 371 5.70 19.38 10.60
CA ILE A 371 4.96 19.83 9.41
C ILE A 371 5.16 18.85 8.24
N GLY A 372 6.38 18.37 8.03
CA GLY A 372 6.69 17.42 6.97
C GLY A 372 5.86 16.14 7.07
N VAL A 373 5.76 15.60 8.29
CA VAL A 373 4.93 14.43 8.63
C VAL A 373 3.45 14.75 8.47
N TRP A 374 2.96 15.84 9.06
CA TRP A 374 1.54 16.23 9.03
C TRP A 374 1.00 16.32 7.59
N ARG A 375 1.81 16.81 6.66
CA ARG A 375 1.38 16.98 5.26
C ARG A 375 1.23 15.67 4.50
N ASN A 376 2.10 14.69 4.77
CA ASN A 376 2.15 13.43 4.05
C ASN A 376 1.35 12.32 4.73
N HIS A 377 1.27 12.35 6.06
CA HIS A 377 0.65 11.29 6.83
C HIS A 377 -0.87 11.45 6.87
N ARG A 378 -1.57 10.46 6.34
CA ARG A 378 -3.00 10.25 6.55
C ARG A 378 -3.18 9.11 7.55
N SER A 379 -4.08 9.29 8.50
CA SER A 379 -4.32 8.30 9.54
C SER A 379 -4.68 6.95 8.91
N GLY A 380 -3.89 5.91 9.20
CA GLY A 380 -4.13 4.55 8.71
C GLY A 380 -3.67 4.25 7.27
N GLN A 381 -2.98 5.18 6.59
CA GLN A 381 -2.43 4.97 5.25
C GLN A 381 -0.97 5.42 5.12
N ILE A 382 -0.14 4.56 4.56
CA ILE A 382 1.23 4.83 4.11
C ILE A 382 1.14 5.45 2.72
N THR A 383 1.66 6.66 2.59
CA THR A 383 1.71 7.41 1.34
C THR A 383 3.08 7.25 0.69
N LEU A 384 3.11 6.63 -0.49
CA LEU A 384 4.33 6.48 -1.28
C LEU A 384 4.66 7.79 -1.98
N ALA A 385 5.96 8.09 -2.09
CA ALA A 385 6.47 9.34 -2.64
C ALA A 385 7.32 9.06 -3.88
N GLU A 386 6.64 8.79 -5.00
CA GLU A 386 7.26 8.25 -6.21
C GLU A 386 7.46 9.29 -7.32
N LEU A 387 6.60 10.30 -7.35
CA LEU A 387 6.69 11.46 -8.23
C LEU A 387 6.63 12.73 -7.39
N TRP A 388 7.47 13.69 -7.75
CA TRP A 388 7.47 15.02 -7.14
C TRP A 388 6.94 16.04 -8.12
N SER A 389 5.98 16.82 -7.66
CA SER A 389 5.46 17.97 -8.37
C SER A 389 5.54 19.22 -7.50
N TRP A 390 5.57 20.37 -8.15
CA TRP A 390 5.52 21.65 -7.48
C TRP A 390 4.08 22.19 -7.46
N SER A 391 3.63 22.63 -6.30
CA SER A 391 2.29 23.17 -6.11
C SER A 391 2.32 24.55 -5.46
N TRP A 392 2.00 25.57 -6.24
CA TRP A 392 1.92 26.96 -5.79
C TRP A 392 0.80 27.19 -4.77
N SER A 393 -0.32 26.48 -4.90
CA SER A 393 -1.41 26.56 -3.92
C SER A 393 -0.98 26.04 -2.55
N ASN A 394 -0.19 24.97 -2.53
CA ASN A 394 0.33 24.37 -1.31
C ASN A 394 1.53 25.11 -0.70
N LEU A 395 2.19 25.99 -1.46
CA LEU A 395 3.25 26.86 -0.98
C LEU A 395 2.71 28.00 -0.10
N LYS A 396 1.56 28.59 -0.46
CA LYS A 396 0.93 29.72 0.25
C LYS A 396 0.85 29.54 1.78
N PRO A 397 0.33 28.41 2.33
CA PRO A 397 0.28 28.21 3.78
C PRO A 397 1.66 28.08 4.43
N GLY A 398 2.71 27.85 3.64
CA GLY A 398 4.09 27.73 4.10
C GLY A 398 4.85 29.05 4.22
N ILE A 399 4.34 30.14 3.63
CA ILE A 399 5.04 31.42 3.58
C ILE A 399 5.21 31.99 4.98
N LEU A 400 4.11 32.13 5.73
CA LEU A 400 4.14 32.70 7.07
C LEU A 400 5.05 31.91 8.04
N PRO A 401 4.88 30.58 8.21
CA PRO A 401 5.78 29.81 9.09
C PRO A 401 7.23 29.80 8.57
N GLY A 402 7.45 29.82 7.25
CA GLY A 402 8.79 29.93 6.68
C GLY A 402 9.49 31.25 7.00
N LEU A 403 8.76 32.36 6.91
CA LEU A 403 9.28 33.69 7.29
C LEU A 403 9.53 33.78 8.80
N MET A 404 8.66 33.21 9.63
CA MET A 404 8.86 33.17 11.09
C MET A 404 10.12 32.38 11.45
N LEU A 405 10.30 31.18 10.87
CA LEU A 405 11.51 30.38 11.08
C LEU A 405 12.76 31.09 10.57
N SER A 406 12.69 31.69 9.37
CA SER A 406 13.78 32.48 8.78
C SER A 406 14.19 33.64 9.67
N ALA A 407 13.23 34.41 10.19
CA ALA A 407 13.48 35.55 11.06
C ALA A 407 14.06 35.13 12.41
N MET A 408 13.49 34.08 13.02
CA MET A 408 13.97 33.55 14.29
C MET A 408 15.41 33.03 14.19
N PHE A 409 15.70 32.22 13.16
CA PHE A 409 17.05 31.70 12.92
C PHE A 409 18.03 32.80 12.52
N GLY A 410 17.60 33.72 11.65
CA GLY A 410 18.45 34.80 11.18
C GLY A 410 18.82 35.75 12.32
N PHE A 411 17.85 36.14 13.15
CA PHE A 411 18.09 36.99 14.31
C PHE A 411 18.95 36.31 15.37
N GLY A 412 18.68 35.05 15.70
CA GLY A 412 19.50 34.28 16.64
C GLY A 412 20.95 34.15 16.18
N ASN A 413 21.16 33.86 14.89
CA ASN A 413 22.51 33.77 14.33
C ASN A 413 23.18 35.15 14.19
N TRP A 414 22.42 36.19 13.89
CA TRP A 414 22.93 37.56 13.82
C TRP A 414 23.52 38.00 15.16
N LEU A 415 22.80 37.77 16.26
CA LEU A 415 23.26 38.15 17.60
C LEU A 415 24.51 37.37 18.06
N ASN A 416 24.65 36.11 17.64
CA ASN A 416 25.71 35.24 18.14
C ASN A 416 26.96 35.23 17.24
N TYR A 417 26.79 35.39 15.93
CA TYR A 417 27.84 35.15 14.93
C TYR A 417 27.95 36.30 13.91
N GLY A 418 27.14 37.34 14.01
CA GLY A 418 27.22 38.52 13.13
C GLY A 418 26.30 38.46 11.91
N SER A 419 26.26 39.56 11.17
CA SER A 419 25.23 39.83 10.13
C SER A 419 25.27 38.86 8.97
N VAL A 420 26.46 38.46 8.53
CA VAL A 420 26.63 37.52 7.41
C VAL A 420 26.01 36.17 7.74
N ALA A 421 26.36 35.57 8.87
CA ALA A 421 25.75 34.33 9.35
C ALA A 421 24.23 34.46 9.53
N GLY A 422 23.77 35.56 10.14
CA GLY A 422 22.34 35.81 10.34
C GLY A 422 21.52 35.79 9.05
N TRP A 423 21.95 36.54 8.03
CA TRP A 423 21.23 36.60 6.76
C TRP A 423 21.28 35.28 5.99
N ILE A 424 22.46 34.67 5.85
CA ILE A 424 22.63 33.47 5.04
C ILE A 424 21.89 32.28 5.67
N VAL A 425 22.07 32.06 6.98
CA VAL A 425 21.40 30.96 7.69
C VAL A 425 19.89 31.17 7.71
N GLY A 426 19.43 32.37 8.09
CA GLY A 426 18.00 32.68 8.13
C GLY A 426 17.31 32.44 6.78
N LEU A 427 17.85 33.01 5.70
CA LEU A 427 17.28 32.84 4.35
C LEU A 427 17.28 31.38 3.90
N SER A 428 18.34 30.62 4.19
CA SER A 428 18.40 29.20 3.83
C SER A 428 17.29 28.38 4.50
N VAL A 429 16.98 28.65 5.78
CA VAL A 429 15.87 28.03 6.52
C VAL A 429 14.52 28.43 5.92
N GLY A 430 14.36 29.70 5.56
CA GLY A 430 13.15 30.20 4.90
C GLY A 430 12.89 29.51 3.56
N VAL A 431 13.90 29.42 2.70
CA VAL A 431 13.82 28.74 1.39
C VAL A 431 13.46 27.27 1.56
N ILE A 432 14.10 26.56 2.48
CA ILE A 432 13.81 25.14 2.72
C ILE A 432 12.40 24.92 3.26
N SER A 433 11.93 25.79 4.13
CA SER A 433 10.54 25.76 4.57
C SER A 433 9.60 25.91 3.36
N LEU A 434 9.82 26.91 2.50
CA LEU A 434 9.01 27.11 1.29
C LEU A 434 9.03 25.89 0.36
N VAL A 435 10.21 25.31 0.12
CA VAL A 435 10.38 24.08 -0.67
C VAL A 435 9.59 22.92 -0.06
N THR A 436 9.67 22.73 1.25
CA THR A 436 8.94 21.68 1.98
C THR A 436 7.42 21.80 1.81
N PHE A 437 6.93 23.04 1.69
CA PHE A 437 5.51 23.33 1.46
C PHE A 437 5.10 23.29 -0.02
N GLY A 438 5.97 23.69 -0.94
CA GLY A 438 5.69 23.65 -2.38
C GLY A 438 5.76 22.24 -2.97
N LEU A 439 6.63 21.37 -2.42
CA LEU A 439 6.79 20.00 -2.88
C LEU A 439 5.62 19.10 -2.48
N THR A 440 5.00 18.48 -3.49
CA THR A 440 3.96 17.46 -3.34
C THR A 440 4.44 16.12 -3.87
N GLY A 441 4.26 15.08 -3.07
CA GLY A 441 4.53 13.70 -3.47
C GLY A 441 3.25 13.03 -4.00
N ALA A 442 3.39 12.25 -5.06
CA ALA A 442 2.35 11.39 -5.61
C ALA A 442 2.88 9.97 -5.80
N ALA A 443 1.99 8.99 -5.71
CA ALA A 443 2.30 7.61 -6.11
C ALA A 443 2.16 7.49 -7.63
N ILE A 444 3.02 6.68 -8.26
CA ILE A 444 2.83 6.32 -9.67
C ILE A 444 1.63 5.37 -9.73
N GLU A 445 0.67 5.67 -10.60
CA GLU A 445 -0.55 4.87 -10.70
C GLU A 445 -0.27 3.46 -11.26
N ALA A 446 0.71 3.36 -12.17
CA ALA A 446 1.14 2.12 -12.78
C ALA A 446 2.35 1.45 -12.13
N LYS A 447 2.21 0.18 -11.73
CA LYS A 447 3.23 -0.72 -11.19
C LYS A 447 3.55 -1.87 -12.16
N THR A 448 4.74 -1.82 -12.72
CA THR A 448 5.26 -2.82 -13.67
C THR A 448 5.93 -4.02 -12.99
N PHE A 449 6.52 -3.81 -11.80
CA PHE A 449 7.19 -4.86 -11.03
C PHE A 449 6.74 -4.83 -9.56
N PRO A 450 6.77 -5.97 -8.85
CA PRO A 450 6.38 -6.02 -7.44
C PRO A 450 7.21 -5.06 -6.59
N ASN A 451 6.56 -4.36 -5.64
CA ASN A 451 7.22 -3.48 -4.69
C ASN A 451 7.90 -2.23 -5.32
N GLN A 452 7.58 -1.90 -6.57
CA GLN A 452 8.17 -0.78 -7.30
C GLN A 452 7.96 0.55 -6.57
N GLY A 453 6.78 0.76 -5.96
CA GLY A 453 6.49 2.02 -5.27
C GLY A 453 7.38 2.31 -4.07
N VAL A 454 7.75 1.27 -3.30
CA VAL A 454 8.68 1.42 -2.16
C VAL A 454 10.10 1.68 -2.66
N HIS A 455 10.53 1.02 -3.75
CA HIS A 455 11.85 1.25 -4.33
C HIS A 455 11.99 2.67 -4.89
N ASN A 456 10.97 3.16 -5.58
CA ASN A 456 10.92 4.53 -6.08
C ASN A 456 10.93 5.55 -4.93
N SER A 457 10.18 5.29 -3.86
CA SER A 457 10.19 6.12 -2.65
C SER A 457 11.57 6.17 -1.99
N ALA A 458 12.29 5.05 -1.93
CA ALA A 458 13.64 5.00 -1.39
C ALA A 458 14.65 5.78 -2.25
N ARG A 459 14.59 5.61 -3.57
CA ARG A 459 15.44 6.34 -4.53
C ARG A 459 15.18 7.84 -4.44
N ASN A 460 13.92 8.25 -4.38
CA ASN A 460 13.52 9.65 -4.27
C ASN A 460 13.91 10.26 -2.93
N ALA A 461 13.79 9.51 -1.84
CA ALA A 461 14.25 9.97 -0.53
C ALA A 461 15.75 10.30 -0.57
N MET A 462 16.56 9.44 -1.18
CA MET A 462 17.99 9.67 -1.37
C MET A 462 18.28 10.88 -2.26
N THR A 463 17.67 10.96 -3.45
CA THR A 463 17.92 12.07 -4.37
C THR A 463 17.51 13.41 -3.79
N MET A 464 16.34 13.50 -3.16
CA MET A 464 15.84 14.73 -2.55
C MET A 464 16.64 15.10 -1.30
N SER A 465 17.08 14.12 -0.50
CA SER A 465 17.95 14.39 0.66
C SER A 465 19.26 15.07 0.27
N LEU A 466 19.88 14.63 -0.83
CA LEU A 466 21.12 15.21 -1.33
C LEU A 466 20.86 16.56 -2.03
N ALA A 467 19.82 16.64 -2.85
CA ALA A 467 19.48 17.83 -3.63
C ALA A 467 19.16 19.06 -2.75
N PHE A 468 18.62 18.85 -1.54
CA PHE A 468 18.28 19.95 -0.64
C PHE A 468 19.13 20.00 0.63
N GLY A 469 19.54 18.86 1.18
CA GLY A 469 20.37 18.81 2.39
C GLY A 469 21.79 19.32 2.16
N VAL A 470 22.42 19.00 1.01
CA VAL A 470 23.80 19.46 0.74
C VAL A 470 23.85 20.98 0.53
N PRO A 471 22.99 21.60 -0.31
CA PRO A 471 22.98 23.07 -0.44
C PRO A 471 22.65 23.77 0.88
N PHE A 472 21.80 23.17 1.73
CA PHE A 472 21.53 23.70 3.07
C PHE A 472 22.78 23.74 3.93
N GLY A 473 23.54 22.64 3.96
CA GLY A 473 24.81 22.57 4.66
C GLY A 473 25.84 23.55 4.11
N LEU A 474 25.91 23.70 2.79
CA LEU A 474 26.80 24.67 2.15
C LEU A 474 26.46 26.11 2.53
N ALA A 475 25.17 26.47 2.56
CA ALA A 475 24.74 27.79 3.02
C ALA A 475 25.18 28.05 4.47
N HIS A 476 25.07 27.05 5.35
CA HIS A 476 25.55 27.16 6.73
C HIS A 476 27.09 27.26 6.78
N ALA A 477 27.81 26.48 5.96
CA ALA A 477 29.27 26.56 5.88
C ALA A 477 29.76 27.95 5.50
N ILE A 478 29.11 28.57 4.51
CA ILE A 478 29.43 29.92 4.05
C ILE A 478 29.05 30.94 5.12
N GLY A 479 27.84 30.83 5.69
CA GLY A 479 27.35 31.75 6.72
C GLY A 479 28.27 31.82 7.93
N TYR A 480 28.67 30.65 8.45
CA TYR A 480 29.57 30.58 9.59
C TYR A 480 31.04 30.76 9.23
N GLY A 481 31.48 30.37 8.03
CA GLY A 481 32.88 30.49 7.60
C GLY A 481 33.37 31.94 7.52
N PHE A 482 32.49 32.87 7.16
CA PHE A 482 32.80 34.31 7.19
C PHE A 482 32.76 34.94 8.59
N SER A 483 32.09 34.27 9.53
CA SER A 483 31.82 34.77 10.88
C SER A 483 32.77 34.20 11.94
N LEU A 484 33.25 32.99 11.71
CA LEU A 484 34.19 32.25 12.54
C LEU A 484 35.49 32.06 11.73
N ASP A 485 35.96 30.83 11.61
CA ASP A 485 36.94 30.41 10.61
C ASP A 485 36.31 29.38 9.65
N TRP A 486 37.00 29.07 8.55
CA TRP A 486 36.49 28.11 7.57
C TRP A 486 36.41 26.67 8.08
N ALA A 487 37.23 26.27 9.06
CA ALA A 487 37.16 24.92 9.62
C ALA A 487 35.90 24.75 10.48
N GLY A 488 35.63 25.70 11.37
CA GLY A 488 34.41 25.79 12.14
C GLY A 488 33.18 25.97 11.24
N GLY A 489 33.27 26.85 10.23
CA GLY A 489 32.23 27.05 9.23
C GLY A 489 31.85 25.74 8.54
N ILE A 490 32.82 25.03 7.97
CA ILE A 490 32.61 23.70 7.36
C ILE A 490 32.01 22.72 8.37
N GLY A 491 32.46 22.73 9.63
CA GLY A 491 31.89 21.92 10.70
C GLY A 491 30.39 22.16 10.92
N TYR A 492 29.98 23.42 11.09
CA TYR A 492 28.56 23.77 11.19
C TYR A 492 27.77 23.42 9.92
N GLY A 493 28.40 23.58 8.76
CA GLY A 493 27.81 23.22 7.48
C GLY A 493 27.56 21.72 7.31
N ILE A 494 28.51 20.88 7.71
CA ILE A 494 28.34 19.42 7.71
C ILE A 494 27.23 19.02 8.67
N ASN A 495 27.20 19.56 9.89
CA ASN A 495 26.13 19.29 10.85
C ASN A 495 24.75 19.64 10.26
N ALA A 496 24.58 20.89 9.82
CA ALA A 496 23.33 21.34 9.22
C ALA A 496 22.95 20.53 7.99
N GLY A 497 23.93 20.18 7.14
CA GLY A 497 23.73 19.37 5.94
C GLY A 497 23.25 17.95 6.27
N VAL A 498 23.88 17.26 7.21
CA VAL A 498 23.49 15.91 7.66
C VAL A 498 22.07 15.93 8.25
N MET A 499 21.76 16.93 9.08
CA MET A 499 20.42 17.11 9.64
C MET A 499 19.38 17.43 8.57
N GLY A 500 19.72 18.27 7.60
CA GLY A 500 18.89 18.59 6.43
C GLY A 500 18.63 17.35 5.57
N CYS A 501 19.66 16.55 5.29
CA CYS A 501 19.54 15.29 4.58
C CYS A 501 18.60 14.32 5.32
N ALA A 502 18.73 14.17 6.64
CA ALA A 502 17.83 13.32 7.44
C ALA A 502 16.37 13.80 7.37
N ALA A 503 16.14 15.11 7.49
CA ALA A 503 14.81 15.69 7.41
C ALA A 503 14.17 15.50 6.02
N PHE A 504 14.90 15.78 4.94
CA PHE A 504 14.41 15.58 3.57
C PHE A 504 14.25 14.10 3.24
N TRP A 505 15.12 13.22 3.73
CA TRP A 505 14.98 11.78 3.54
C TRP A 505 13.65 11.28 4.12
N LEU A 506 13.32 11.64 5.36
CA LEU A 506 12.03 11.30 5.97
C LEU A 506 10.86 11.88 5.16
N ARG A 507 10.94 13.16 4.82
CA ARG A 507 9.89 13.90 4.12
C ARG A 507 9.65 13.41 2.69
N CYS A 508 10.67 12.87 2.03
CA CYS A 508 10.65 12.57 0.61
C CYS A 508 10.63 11.06 0.27
N GLY A 509 10.18 10.22 1.20
CA GLY A 509 9.92 8.80 0.95
C GLY A 509 10.56 7.85 1.97
N GLY A 510 11.53 8.31 2.74
CA GLY A 510 12.22 7.52 3.76
C GLY A 510 11.27 7.04 4.85
N LEU A 511 10.34 7.89 5.30
CA LEU A 511 9.32 7.47 6.27
C LEU A 511 8.47 6.33 5.70
N ALA A 512 7.96 6.44 4.46
CA ALA A 512 7.17 5.38 3.83
C ALA A 512 7.93 4.04 3.75
N CYS A 513 9.24 4.09 3.50
CA CYS A 513 10.11 2.91 3.51
C CYS A 513 10.21 2.28 4.90
N VAL A 514 10.38 3.10 5.94
CA VAL A 514 10.39 2.65 7.34
C VAL A 514 9.05 2.02 7.69
N GLN A 515 7.93 2.66 7.37
CA GLN A 515 6.59 2.17 7.66
C GLN A 515 6.31 0.82 6.98
N HIS A 516 6.61 0.68 5.69
CA HIS A 516 6.44 -0.60 5.00
C HIS A 516 7.33 -1.71 5.56
N SER A 517 8.57 -1.38 5.94
CA SER A 517 9.48 -2.35 6.56
C SER A 517 8.97 -2.82 7.92
N LEU A 518 8.46 -1.89 8.74
CA LEU A 518 7.88 -2.20 10.05
C LEU A 518 6.58 -3.01 9.92
N VAL A 519 5.67 -2.64 9.01
CA VAL A 519 4.43 -3.41 8.78
C VAL A 519 4.77 -4.84 8.35
N ARG A 520 5.70 -5.03 7.42
CA ARG A 520 6.14 -6.37 7.00
C ARG A 520 6.80 -7.15 8.13
N TYR A 521 7.63 -6.49 8.93
CA TYR A 521 8.25 -7.11 10.10
C TYR A 521 7.23 -7.56 11.15
N LEU A 522 6.23 -6.74 11.44
CA LEU A 522 5.19 -7.07 12.41
C LEU A 522 4.28 -8.21 11.91
N LEU A 523 3.92 -8.22 10.63
CA LEU A 523 3.21 -9.33 9.99
C LEU A 523 4.05 -10.62 9.95
N PHE A 524 5.35 -10.50 9.71
CA PHE A 524 6.27 -11.64 9.76
C PHE A 524 6.39 -12.20 11.18
N ARG A 525 6.52 -11.33 12.18
CA ARG A 525 6.61 -11.70 13.60
C ARG A 525 5.36 -12.42 14.09
N SER A 526 4.18 -12.08 13.57
CA SER A 526 2.93 -12.77 13.90
C SER A 526 2.74 -14.09 13.14
N GLY A 527 3.65 -14.44 12.23
CA GLY A 527 3.64 -15.70 11.49
C GLY A 527 2.65 -15.74 10.32
N VAL A 528 1.95 -14.65 10.03
CA VAL A 528 0.89 -14.60 8.99
C VAL A 528 1.41 -14.39 7.57
N VAL A 529 2.65 -13.92 7.43
CA VAL A 529 3.34 -13.79 6.14
C VAL A 529 4.83 -14.14 6.26
N PRO A 530 5.48 -14.57 5.17
CA PRO A 530 6.94 -14.72 5.14
C PRO A 530 7.66 -13.38 4.98
N TRP A 531 8.92 -13.32 5.43
CA TRP A 531 9.77 -12.13 5.29
C TRP A 531 9.96 -11.72 3.83
N ASN A 532 10.32 -12.66 2.95
CA ASN A 532 10.43 -12.40 1.52
C ASN A 532 9.09 -12.64 0.82
N TYR A 533 8.18 -11.69 0.99
CA TYR A 533 6.80 -11.81 0.52
C TYR A 533 6.70 -11.89 -1.01
N ALA A 534 7.56 -11.19 -1.75
CA ALA A 534 7.57 -11.27 -3.21
C ALA A 534 7.91 -12.68 -3.72
N HIS A 535 8.95 -13.30 -3.16
CA HIS A 535 9.33 -14.65 -3.53
C HIS A 535 8.25 -15.68 -3.18
N PHE A 536 7.56 -15.52 -2.05
CA PHE A 536 6.41 -16.35 -1.70
C PHE A 536 5.26 -16.24 -2.72
N LEU A 537 4.92 -15.02 -3.14
CA LEU A 537 3.84 -14.80 -4.11
C LEU A 537 4.20 -15.36 -5.49
N ASP A 538 5.46 -15.19 -5.93
CA ASP A 538 5.97 -15.83 -7.14
C ASP A 538 5.94 -17.36 -7.01
N HIS A 539 6.33 -17.92 -5.87
CA HIS A 539 6.25 -19.36 -5.58
C HIS A 539 4.83 -19.92 -5.63
N ALA A 540 3.83 -19.17 -5.15
CA ALA A 540 2.41 -19.53 -5.26
C ALA A 540 1.88 -19.35 -6.69
N ALA A 541 2.44 -18.42 -7.47
CA ALA A 541 2.12 -18.25 -8.88
C ALA A 541 2.67 -19.39 -9.75
N ASP A 542 3.89 -19.85 -9.50
CA ASP A 542 4.50 -21.01 -10.17
C ASP A 542 3.69 -22.30 -9.94
N ARG A 543 2.98 -22.37 -8.82
CA ARG A 543 2.07 -23.46 -8.44
C ARG A 543 0.66 -23.29 -8.97
N ILE A 544 0.37 -22.23 -9.72
CA ILE A 544 -0.95 -21.97 -10.32
C ILE A 544 -2.06 -21.81 -9.25
N LEU A 545 -1.67 -21.36 -8.05
CA LEU A 545 -2.61 -20.86 -7.04
C LEU A 545 -2.87 -19.37 -7.28
N LEU A 546 -1.82 -18.64 -7.67
CA LEU A 546 -1.87 -17.23 -8.07
C LEU A 546 -1.47 -17.04 -9.54
N ARG A 547 -1.71 -15.84 -10.07
CA ARG A 547 -1.21 -15.37 -11.35
C ARG A 547 -0.66 -13.96 -11.19
N LYS A 548 0.49 -13.69 -11.80
CA LYS A 548 1.12 -12.36 -11.82
C LYS A 548 0.48 -11.48 -12.91
N VAL A 549 0.11 -10.25 -12.55
CA VAL A 549 -0.49 -9.25 -13.45
C VAL A 549 0.19 -7.90 -13.19
N GLY A 550 1.08 -7.48 -14.10
CA GLY A 550 1.96 -6.34 -13.87
C GLY A 550 2.82 -6.54 -12.61
N GLY A 551 2.80 -5.56 -11.71
CA GLY A 551 3.44 -5.64 -10.38
C GLY A 551 2.62 -6.34 -9.29
N GLY A 552 1.42 -6.84 -9.58
CA GLY A 552 0.50 -7.44 -8.60
C GLY A 552 0.22 -8.93 -8.85
N TYR A 553 -0.57 -9.51 -7.94
CA TYR A 553 -0.95 -10.92 -7.95
C TYR A 553 -2.46 -11.08 -7.80
N ILE A 554 -3.07 -11.98 -8.57
CA ILE A 554 -4.47 -12.37 -8.46
C ILE A 554 -4.56 -13.86 -8.17
N PHE A 555 -5.60 -14.31 -7.46
CA PHE A 555 -5.92 -15.74 -7.44
C PHE A 555 -6.34 -16.19 -8.84
N ILE A 556 -5.99 -17.43 -9.22
CA ILE A 556 -6.35 -17.92 -10.56
C ILE A 556 -7.87 -17.94 -10.80
N HIS A 557 -8.64 -18.15 -9.73
CA HIS A 557 -10.09 -18.16 -9.76
C HIS A 557 -10.69 -17.59 -8.48
N GLN A 558 -11.82 -16.88 -8.59
CA GLN A 558 -12.54 -16.29 -7.45
C GLN A 558 -13.07 -17.34 -6.47
N LEU A 559 -13.62 -18.45 -6.96
CA LEU A 559 -14.01 -19.59 -6.11
C LEU A 559 -12.84 -20.16 -5.27
N LEU A 560 -11.61 -20.12 -5.79
CA LEU A 560 -10.43 -20.55 -5.02
C LEU A 560 -10.08 -19.54 -3.93
N LEU A 561 -10.14 -18.23 -4.24
CA LEU A 561 -10.02 -17.15 -3.25
C LEU A 561 -11.07 -17.33 -2.14
N GLU A 562 -12.34 -17.56 -2.50
CA GLU A 562 -13.44 -17.79 -1.56
C GLU A 562 -13.20 -19.04 -0.69
N HIS A 563 -12.73 -20.14 -1.29
CA HIS A 563 -12.40 -21.36 -0.56
C HIS A 563 -11.33 -21.11 0.52
N PHE A 564 -10.22 -20.46 0.16
CA PHE A 564 -9.18 -20.07 1.11
C PHE A 564 -9.70 -19.10 2.19
N ALA A 565 -10.59 -18.17 1.84
CA ALA A 565 -11.16 -17.21 2.78
C ALA A 565 -12.15 -17.84 3.79
N LEU A 566 -12.85 -18.92 3.39
CA LEU A 566 -13.93 -19.53 4.16
C LEU A 566 -13.52 -20.75 5.00
N GLN A 567 -12.40 -21.43 4.71
CA GLN A 567 -11.94 -22.63 5.42
C GLN A 567 -11.89 -22.49 6.96
N ASN A 568 -11.54 -21.31 7.49
CA ASN A 568 -11.46 -21.08 8.94
C ASN A 568 -12.81 -20.81 9.64
N ARG A 569 -13.93 -20.67 8.92
CA ARG A 569 -15.26 -20.54 9.57
C ARG A 569 -15.77 -21.87 10.11
N THR A 570 -15.31 -22.98 9.54
CA THR A 570 -15.73 -24.34 9.89
C THR A 570 -15.07 -24.87 11.17
N GLU A 571 -13.88 -24.39 11.54
CA GLU A 571 -13.20 -24.82 12.79
C GLU A 571 -13.67 -24.05 14.04
N LEU A 572 -14.26 -22.87 13.89
CA LEU A 572 -14.66 -22.01 15.02
C LEU A 572 -16.15 -22.09 15.42
N GLY A 573 -16.92 -23.03 14.87
CA GLY A 573 -18.32 -23.26 15.28
C GLY A 573 -19.23 -22.02 15.14
N VAL A 574 -18.86 -21.04 14.32
CA VAL A 574 -19.71 -19.87 14.05
C VAL A 574 -20.80 -20.31 13.08
N PRO A 575 -22.09 -20.17 13.43
CA PRO A 575 -23.16 -20.61 12.55
C PRO A 575 -23.05 -19.89 11.21
N VAL A 576 -23.16 -20.65 10.12
CA VAL A 576 -23.54 -20.11 8.82
C VAL A 576 -24.80 -19.29 9.08
N ALA A 577 -24.75 -17.97 8.82
CA ALA A 577 -25.94 -17.15 8.83
C ALA A 577 -26.88 -17.74 7.78
N SER A 578 -27.83 -18.57 8.21
CA SER A 578 -29.00 -18.89 7.41
C SER A 578 -29.64 -17.55 7.13
N GLY A 579 -29.77 -17.18 5.86
CA GLY A 579 -30.61 -16.06 5.45
C GLY A 579 -31.96 -16.13 6.16
N PRO A 580 -32.63 -14.98 6.38
CA PRO A 580 -33.82 -14.92 7.21
C PRO A 580 -34.84 -15.95 6.74
N LYS A 581 -35.11 -16.95 7.60
CA LYS A 581 -36.24 -17.86 7.44
C LYS A 581 -37.50 -17.03 7.69
N THR A 582 -38.06 -16.46 6.64
CA THR A 582 -39.36 -15.80 6.68
C THR A 582 -40.42 -16.90 6.82
N THR A 583 -40.71 -17.32 8.05
CA THR A 583 -41.93 -18.06 8.36
C THR A 583 -43.11 -17.11 8.20
N LEU A 584 -43.71 -17.11 7.01
CA LEU A 584 -45.01 -16.50 6.74
C LEU A 584 -46.08 -17.24 7.55
N SER A 585 -46.45 -16.67 8.70
CA SER A 585 -47.69 -16.99 9.40
C SER A 585 -48.84 -16.34 8.65
N LEU A 586 -49.54 -17.12 7.83
CA LEU A 586 -50.83 -16.76 7.25
C LEU A 586 -51.88 -16.72 8.38
N LYS A 587 -52.21 -15.52 8.86
CA LYS A 587 -53.51 -15.26 9.48
C LYS A 587 -54.44 -14.70 8.41
N ALA A 588 -55.45 -15.49 8.05
CA ALA A 588 -56.57 -15.05 7.22
C ALA A 588 -57.45 -14.08 8.03
N PRO A 589 -57.96 -12.99 7.43
CA PRO A 589 -59.02 -12.19 8.02
C PRO A 589 -60.40 -12.77 7.67
N LEU A 590 -61.27 -12.80 8.67
CA LEU A 590 -62.72 -12.67 8.48
C LEU A 590 -63.06 -11.21 8.19
#